data_AF-A0A352M067-F1
#
_entry.id   AF-A0A352M067-F1
#
_cell.length_a   1.000
_cell.length_b   1.000
_cell.length_c   1.000
_cell.angle_alpha   90.00
_cell.angle_beta   90.00
_cell.angle_gamma   90.00
#
_symmetry.space_group_name_H-M   'P 1'
#
loop_
_entity.id
_entity.type
_entity.pdbx_description
1 polymer ?
#
loop_
_entity_poly.entity_id
_entity_poly.type
_entity_poly.pdbx_seq_one_letter_code
_entity_poly.pdbx_strand_id
1 'polypeptide(L)'
;MKVIRWTNPLSELMGVRNTFKNFLSDDFMKDIKENADFVPGIEITEHEDKWNVCAELPGIKKEDINIQLEDGLLKISGRVENKKEVKENNYYYTERKYGTFARSIEVPDDIKSEEISAEYNDGVLSVNIPKHEKPKEVKKIEIK
;
A
#
# COMPACT_ATOMS: atom_id res chain seq x y z
N MET A 1 -18.65 -11.48 32.40
CA MET A 1 -18.14 -10.41 31.52
C MET A 1 -17.06 -10.99 30.63
N LYS A 2 -17.33 -11.15 29.34
CA LYS A 2 -16.43 -11.83 28.39
C LYS A 2 -15.51 -10.77 27.79
N VAL A 3 -14.23 -10.83 28.14
CA VAL A 3 -13.18 -9.97 27.58
C VAL A 3 -13.09 -10.29 26.08
N ILE A 4 -13.44 -9.32 25.23
CA ILE A 4 -13.13 -9.40 23.80
C ILE A 4 -11.65 -9.05 23.71
N ARG A 5 -10.80 -10.08 23.61
CA ARG A 5 -9.39 -9.90 23.24
C ARG A 5 -9.37 -9.47 21.78
N TRP A 6 -9.13 -8.18 21.55
CA TRP A 6 -8.86 -7.65 20.23
C TRP A 6 -7.40 -7.96 19.90
N THR A 7 -7.16 -9.03 19.15
CA THR A 7 -5.85 -9.26 18.53
C THR A 7 -5.72 -8.27 17.38
N ASN A 8 -4.75 -7.39 17.54
CA ASN A 8 -4.35 -6.38 16.57
C ASN A 8 -4.08 -7.04 15.20
N PRO A 9 -4.66 -6.58 14.07
CA PRO A 9 -4.44 -7.22 12.77
C PRO A 9 -3.01 -7.08 12.24
N LEU A 10 -2.17 -6.28 12.92
CA LEU A 10 -0.74 -6.17 12.61
C LEU A 10 0.04 -7.48 12.81
N SER A 11 -0.46 -8.44 13.61
CA SER A 11 0.18 -9.74 13.80
C SER A 11 -0.21 -10.81 12.77
N GLU A 12 -1.32 -10.63 12.03
CA GLU A 12 -1.75 -11.60 11.00
C GLU A 12 -1.08 -11.34 9.63
N LEU A 13 -0.63 -10.11 9.36
CA LEU A 13 0.13 -9.78 8.16
C LEU A 13 1.55 -10.40 8.16
N MET A 14 2.05 -10.85 9.32
CA MET A 14 3.31 -11.62 9.42
C MET A 14 3.15 -13.09 8.96
N GLY A 15 2.01 -13.50 8.40
CA GLY A 15 1.79 -14.81 7.81
C GLY A 15 2.25 -14.95 6.35
N VAL A 16 2.51 -13.85 5.62
CA VAL A 16 2.95 -13.86 4.21
C VAL A 16 4.48 -14.04 4.08
N ARG A 17 5.10 -14.73 5.05
CA ARG A 17 6.55 -14.70 5.33
C ARG A 17 7.45 -15.54 4.43
N ASN A 18 6.92 -16.32 3.49
CA ASN A 18 7.77 -17.16 2.62
C ASN A 18 7.98 -16.64 1.20
N THR A 19 7.35 -15.52 0.81
CA THR A 19 7.57 -14.90 -0.52
C THR A 19 7.86 -13.40 -0.45
N PHE A 20 7.40 -12.69 0.58
CA PHE A 20 7.45 -11.22 0.65
C PHE A 20 8.35 -10.71 1.79
N LYS A 21 9.61 -11.15 1.85
CA LYS A 21 10.57 -10.65 2.86
C LYS A 21 11.07 -9.23 2.58
N ASN A 22 10.92 -8.72 1.36
CA ASN A 22 11.41 -7.40 0.97
C ASN A 22 10.33 -6.31 1.07
N PHE A 23 9.06 -6.70 1.15
CA PHE A 23 7.93 -5.76 1.06
C PHE A 23 7.67 -4.93 2.34
N LEU A 24 8.22 -5.36 3.49
CA LEU A 24 8.17 -4.65 4.76
C LEU A 24 9.58 -4.15 5.12
N SER A 25 10.15 -3.29 4.28
CA SER A 25 11.48 -2.73 4.50
C SER A 25 11.56 -1.88 5.79
N ASP A 26 12.76 -1.69 6.31
CA ASP A 26 12.99 -0.82 7.48
C ASP A 26 12.59 0.65 7.18
N ASP A 27 12.72 1.09 5.93
CA ASP A 27 12.27 2.40 5.45
C ASP A 27 10.75 2.53 5.46
N PHE A 28 10.00 1.46 5.14
CA PHE A 28 8.54 1.41 5.30
C PHE A 28 8.14 1.62 6.77
N MET A 29 8.79 0.91 7.70
CA MET A 29 8.49 1.02 9.13
C MET A 29 8.85 2.39 9.71
N LYS A 30 9.92 3.00 9.22
CA LYS A 30 10.34 4.34 9.65
C LYS A 30 9.35 5.41 9.18
N ASP A 31 8.97 5.40 7.91
CA ASP A 31 8.08 6.43 7.34
C ASP A 31 6.69 6.40 7.98
N ILE A 32 6.14 5.20 8.22
CA ILE A 32 4.87 5.04 8.95
C ILE A 32 4.99 5.58 10.38
N LYS A 33 6.07 5.24 11.08
CA LYS A 33 6.25 5.61 12.49
C LYS A 33 6.42 7.12 12.68
N GLU A 34 7.03 7.80 11.72
CA GLU A 34 7.34 9.23 11.81
C GLU A 34 6.26 10.13 11.20
N ASN A 35 5.56 9.67 10.15
CA ASN A 35 4.73 10.57 9.31
C ASN A 35 3.25 10.16 9.15
N ALA A 36 2.82 9.00 9.65
CA ALA A 36 1.46 8.48 9.41
C ALA A 36 0.66 8.23 10.69
N ASP A 37 -0.53 8.81 10.76
CA ASP A 37 -1.53 8.47 11.78
C ASP A 37 -2.11 7.07 11.53
N PHE A 38 -2.16 6.64 10.26
CA PHE A 38 -2.57 5.29 9.91
C PHE A 38 -1.98 4.77 8.59
N VAL A 39 -2.10 3.45 8.41
CA VAL A 39 -1.70 2.76 7.19
C VAL A 39 -2.95 2.25 6.46
N PRO A 40 -3.12 2.53 5.16
CA PRO A 40 -4.23 2.01 4.37
C PRO A 40 -4.06 0.51 4.11
N GLY A 41 -5.20 -0.17 3.91
CA GLY A 41 -5.24 -1.52 3.38
C GLY A 41 -4.81 -1.51 1.92
N ILE A 42 -4.03 -2.51 1.52
CA ILE A 42 -3.58 -2.65 0.13
C ILE A 42 -3.76 -4.08 -0.36
N GLU A 43 -3.97 -4.19 -1.66
CA GLU A 43 -3.90 -5.44 -2.42
C GLU A 43 -2.83 -5.28 -3.50
N ILE A 44 -2.08 -6.35 -3.76
CA ILE A 44 -1.02 -6.36 -4.79
C ILE A 44 -1.20 -7.62 -5.62
N THR A 45 -1.32 -7.42 -6.92
CA THR A 45 -1.47 -8.50 -7.87
C THR A 45 -0.35 -8.46 -8.89
N GLU A 46 0.18 -9.64 -9.21
CA GLU A 46 1.20 -9.83 -10.24
C GLU A 46 0.53 -10.41 -11.49
N HIS A 47 0.77 -9.77 -12.63
CA HIS A 47 0.45 -10.29 -13.95
C HIS A 47 1.75 -10.56 -14.72
N GLU A 48 1.66 -11.16 -15.92
CA GLU A 48 2.84 -11.46 -16.73
C GLU A 48 3.59 -10.18 -17.14
N ASP A 49 2.85 -9.12 -17.48
CA ASP A 49 3.34 -7.87 -18.07
C ASP A 49 3.38 -6.69 -17.09
N LYS A 50 2.79 -6.81 -15.90
CA LYS A 50 2.66 -5.70 -14.94
C LYS A 50 2.46 -6.16 -13.51
N TRP A 51 2.64 -5.23 -12.59
CA TRP A 51 2.09 -5.29 -11.23
C TRP A 51 0.92 -4.32 -11.11
N ASN A 52 -0.05 -4.67 -10.28
CA ASN A 52 -1.11 -3.74 -9.91
C ASN A 52 -1.18 -3.63 -8.38
N VAL A 53 -1.18 -2.40 -7.89
CA VAL A 53 -1.26 -2.07 -6.47
C VAL A 53 -2.56 -1.31 -6.24
N CYS A 54 -3.44 -1.87 -5.44
CA CYS A 54 -4.68 -1.23 -5.02
C CYS A 54 -4.57 -0.78 -3.56
N ALA A 55 -5.03 0.43 -3.24
CA ALA A 55 -5.08 0.97 -1.88
C ALA A 55 -6.47 1.51 -1.57
N GLU A 56 -7.04 1.08 -0.44
CA GLU A 56 -8.33 1.57 0.05
C GLU A 56 -8.16 2.92 0.74
N LEU A 57 -8.68 3.97 0.10
CA LEU A 57 -8.62 5.36 0.55
C LEU A 57 -10.01 6.01 0.51
N PRO A 58 -11.03 5.48 1.19
CA PRO A 58 -12.38 6.02 1.09
C PRO A 58 -12.50 7.44 1.66
N GLY A 59 -13.21 8.31 0.94
CA GLY A 59 -13.56 9.65 1.42
C GLY A 59 -12.44 10.69 1.31
N ILE A 60 -11.35 10.39 0.60
CA ILE A 60 -10.35 11.38 0.19
C ILE A 60 -10.62 11.84 -1.24
N LYS A 61 -10.23 13.09 -1.55
CA LYS A 61 -10.23 13.59 -2.92
C LYS A 61 -8.92 13.19 -3.62
N LYS A 62 -8.96 13.00 -4.94
CA LYS A 62 -7.78 12.59 -5.71
C LYS A 62 -6.60 13.56 -5.55
N GLU A 63 -6.88 14.85 -5.44
CA GLU A 63 -5.90 15.92 -5.26
C GLU A 63 -5.18 15.88 -3.91
N ASP A 64 -5.73 15.18 -2.92
CA ASP A 64 -5.13 15.00 -1.59
C ASP A 64 -4.32 13.70 -1.48
N ILE A 65 -4.21 12.93 -2.58
CA ILE A 65 -3.39 11.72 -2.68
C ILE A 65 -2.09 12.06 -3.42
N ASN A 66 -0.96 11.74 -2.79
CA ASN A 66 0.36 11.84 -3.37
C ASN A 66 0.93 10.44 -3.68
N ILE A 67 1.44 10.26 -4.89
CA ILE A 67 2.03 9.01 -5.37
C ILE A 67 3.40 9.33 -5.94
N GLN A 68 4.44 8.68 -5.43
CA GLN A 68 5.83 8.92 -5.84
C GLN A 68 6.54 7.58 -6.00
N LEU A 69 7.42 7.48 -7.00
CA LEU A 69 8.37 6.38 -7.12
C LEU A 69 9.77 6.96 -6.97
N GLU A 70 10.49 6.54 -5.93
CA GLU A 70 11.84 7.02 -5.62
C GLU A 70 12.67 5.84 -5.11
N ASP A 71 13.85 5.62 -5.70
CA ASP A 71 14.79 4.56 -5.30
C ASP A 71 14.13 3.16 -5.17
N GLY A 72 13.28 2.80 -6.12
CA GLY A 72 12.55 1.51 -6.12
C GLY A 72 11.38 1.45 -5.13
N LEU A 73 11.05 2.55 -4.44
CA LEU A 73 9.94 2.62 -3.50
C LEU A 73 8.76 3.42 -4.07
N LEU A 74 7.64 2.74 -4.29
CA LEU A 74 6.35 3.37 -4.54
C LEU A 74 5.76 3.84 -3.20
N LYS A 75 5.71 5.16 -3.01
CA LYS A 75 5.16 5.84 -1.84
C LYS A 75 3.78 6.38 -2.17
N ILE A 76 2.78 5.99 -1.37
CA ILE A 76 1.41 6.46 -1.43
C ILE A 76 1.12 7.17 -0.11
N SER A 77 0.85 8.47 -0.15
CA SER A 77 0.62 9.29 1.04
C SER A 77 -0.49 10.31 0.85
N GLY A 78 -0.97 10.88 1.94
CA GLY A 78 -2.01 11.91 1.90
C GLY A 78 -2.63 12.16 3.27
N ARG A 79 -3.78 12.83 3.29
CA ARG A 79 -4.50 13.15 4.53
C ARG A 79 -6.00 13.00 4.37
N VAL A 80 -6.62 12.27 5.28
CA VAL A 80 -8.08 12.18 5.40
C VAL A 80 -8.56 13.16 6.45
N GLU A 81 -9.32 14.18 6.03
CA GLU A 81 -9.86 15.16 6.96
C GLU A 81 -11.02 14.61 7.78
N ASN A 82 -11.00 14.90 9.08
CA ASN A 82 -12.18 14.77 9.92
C ASN A 82 -13.04 16.04 9.72
N LYS A 83 -14.12 15.91 8.95
CA LYS A 83 -15.11 17.00 8.83
C LYS A 83 -15.73 17.25 10.21
N LYS A 84 -15.22 18.29 10.88
CA LYS A 84 -15.60 18.78 12.22
C LYS A 84 -17.09 19.13 12.40
N GLU A 85 -17.95 18.94 11.40
CA GLU A 85 -19.40 19.13 11.52
C GLU A 85 -20.05 18.19 12.54
N VAL A 86 -19.35 17.15 12.98
CA VAL A 86 -19.83 16.28 14.06
C VAL A 86 -19.21 16.64 15.40
N LYS A 87 -19.18 17.94 15.71
CA LYS A 87 -18.95 18.42 17.08
C LYS A 87 -20.19 18.25 17.96
N GLU A 88 -21.36 17.89 17.40
CA GLU A 88 -22.63 17.77 18.13
C GLU A 88 -23.23 16.36 18.21
N ASN A 89 -22.67 15.32 17.57
CA ASN A 89 -23.21 13.95 17.73
C ASN A 89 -22.36 13.10 18.68
N ASN A 90 -23.05 12.48 19.63
CA ASN A 90 -22.56 11.47 20.55
C ASN A 90 -22.11 10.21 19.79
N TYR A 91 -20.86 10.17 19.30
CA TYR A 91 -20.28 8.92 18.86
C TYR A 91 -19.94 8.06 20.07
N TYR A 92 -20.49 6.84 20.11
CA TYR A 92 -20.10 5.84 21.12
C TYR A 92 -18.77 5.15 20.75
N TYR A 93 -18.44 5.06 19.45
CA TYR A 93 -17.23 4.44 18.91
C TYR A 93 -17.08 4.76 17.40
N THR A 94 -15.84 4.82 16.89
CA THR A 94 -15.55 4.92 15.45
C THR A 94 -14.32 4.09 15.10
N GLU A 95 -14.41 3.30 14.03
CA GLU A 95 -13.27 2.59 13.41
C GLU A 95 -12.71 3.36 12.20
N ARG A 96 -13.40 4.42 11.79
CA ARG A 96 -12.94 5.29 10.70
C ARG A 96 -11.62 5.93 11.09
N LYS A 97 -10.64 5.83 10.19
CA LYS A 97 -9.32 6.45 10.34
C LYS A 97 -9.35 7.85 9.73
N TYR A 98 -8.77 8.80 10.45
CA TYR A 98 -8.59 10.20 10.02
C TYR A 98 -7.15 10.60 10.30
N GLY A 99 -6.66 11.62 9.62
CA GLY A 99 -5.29 12.08 9.77
C GLY A 99 -4.42 11.75 8.55
N THR A 100 -3.10 11.83 8.72
CA THR A 100 -2.15 11.49 7.65
C THR A 100 -2.06 9.99 7.45
N PHE A 101 -1.85 9.57 6.21
CA PHE A 101 -1.49 8.20 5.91
C PHE A 101 -0.24 8.15 5.04
N ALA A 102 0.50 7.06 5.19
CA ALA A 102 1.61 6.71 4.32
C ALA A 102 1.66 5.19 4.14
N ARG A 103 2.00 4.78 2.92
CA ARG A 103 2.29 3.39 2.55
C ARG A 103 3.44 3.40 1.56
N SER A 104 4.50 2.67 1.87
CA SER A 104 5.63 2.47 0.97
C SER A 104 5.70 1.02 0.54
N ILE A 105 6.04 0.82 -0.72
CA ILE A 105 5.96 -0.45 -1.42
C ILE A 105 7.23 -0.59 -2.25
N GLU A 106 8.04 -1.62 -1.98
CA GLU A 106 9.19 -1.92 -2.83
C GLU A 106 8.71 -2.51 -4.15
N VAL A 107 9.19 -1.94 -5.24
CA VAL A 107 8.88 -2.33 -6.61
C VAL A 107 10.16 -2.91 -7.20
N PRO A 108 10.09 -4.04 -7.93
CA PRO A 108 11.27 -4.60 -8.58
C PRO A 108 11.91 -3.61 -9.56
N ASP A 109 13.24 -3.64 -9.70
CA ASP A 109 14.00 -2.74 -10.59
C ASP A 109 13.62 -2.86 -12.09
N ASP A 110 12.91 -3.92 -12.46
CA ASP A 110 12.60 -4.30 -13.84
C ASP A 110 11.23 -3.77 -14.30
N ILE A 111 11.05 -2.46 -14.22
CA ILE A 111 9.79 -1.79 -14.54
C ILE A 111 9.98 -0.61 -15.50
N LYS A 112 8.97 -0.36 -16.32
CA LYS A 112 8.90 0.82 -17.18
C LYS A 112 8.34 2.00 -16.39
N SER A 113 9.21 2.67 -15.63
CA SER A 113 8.81 3.74 -14.68
C SER A 113 7.99 4.87 -15.32
N GLU A 114 8.28 5.19 -16.57
CA GLU A 114 7.65 6.23 -17.37
C GLU A 114 6.24 5.85 -17.88
N GLU A 115 5.89 4.57 -17.83
CA GLU A 115 4.58 4.04 -18.21
C GLU A 115 3.67 3.76 -16.99
N ILE A 116 4.14 4.09 -15.77
CA ILE A 116 3.32 3.95 -14.57
C ILE A 116 2.10 4.87 -14.67
N SER A 117 0.95 4.31 -14.34
CA SER A 117 -0.33 5.03 -14.33
C SER A 117 -1.08 4.77 -13.04
N ALA A 118 -1.93 5.72 -12.66
CA ALA A 118 -2.75 5.62 -11.47
C ALA A 118 -4.17 6.08 -11.76
N GLU A 119 -5.14 5.33 -11.27
CA GLU A 119 -6.57 5.64 -11.33
C GLU A 119 -7.16 5.62 -9.93
N TYR A 120 -8.11 6.51 -9.66
CA TYR A 120 -8.79 6.58 -8.37
C TYR A 120 -10.29 6.65 -8.59
N ASN A 121 -10.97 5.57 -8.25
CA ASN A 121 -12.41 5.40 -8.45
C ASN A 121 -13.03 4.81 -7.19
N ASP A 122 -14.18 5.35 -6.78
CA ASP A 122 -15.00 4.85 -5.66
C ASP A 122 -14.25 4.59 -4.34
N GLY A 123 -13.22 5.40 -4.05
CA GLY A 123 -12.45 5.26 -2.81
C GLY A 123 -11.29 4.26 -2.89
N VAL A 124 -10.99 3.73 -4.08
CA VAL A 124 -9.86 2.81 -4.31
C VAL A 124 -8.89 3.44 -5.29
N LEU A 125 -7.63 3.53 -4.87
CA LEU A 125 -6.51 3.92 -5.74
C LEU A 125 -5.92 2.66 -6.36
N SER A 126 -5.80 2.62 -7.68
CA SER A 126 -5.16 1.55 -8.44
C SER A 126 -3.95 2.09 -9.19
N VAL A 127 -2.76 1.60 -8.85
CA VAL A 127 -1.49 1.94 -9.51
C VAL A 127 -1.07 0.77 -10.39
N ASN A 128 -0.88 1.02 -11.68
CA ASN A 128 -0.40 0.05 -12.65
C ASN A 128 1.10 0.29 -12.90
N ILE A 129 1.89 -0.75 -12.73
CA ILE A 129 3.34 -0.72 -12.84
C ILE A 129 3.78 -1.73 -13.91
N PRO A 130 3.99 -1.29 -15.16
CA PRO A 130 4.38 -2.18 -16.25
C PRO A 130 5.78 -2.74 -16.02
N LYS A 131 5.96 -4.03 -16.32
CA LYS A 131 7.26 -4.72 -16.32
C LYS A 131 7.97 -4.47 -17.66
N HIS A 132 9.29 -4.53 -17.67
CA HIS A 132 9.99 -4.71 -18.93
C HIS A 132 9.73 -6.12 -19.47
N GLU A 133 9.63 -6.27 -20.80
CA GLU A 133 9.61 -7.59 -21.43
C GLU A 133 10.98 -8.25 -21.22
N LYS A 134 11.13 -9.07 -20.18
CA LYS A 134 12.30 -9.95 -20.08
C LYS A 134 12.09 -11.15 -21.01
N PRO A 135 13.02 -11.44 -21.95
CA PRO A 135 13.02 -12.75 -22.57
C PRO A 135 13.19 -13.79 -21.47
N LYS A 136 12.32 -14.81 -21.44
CA LYS A 136 12.48 -15.98 -20.58
C LYS A 136 13.74 -16.74 -21.02
N GLU A 137 14.93 -16.26 -20.64
CA GLU A 137 16.17 -17.01 -20.85
C GLU A 137 16.20 -18.20 -19.88
N VAL A 138 15.61 -19.31 -20.33
CA VAL A 138 15.75 -20.59 -19.65
C VAL A 138 17.17 -21.10 -19.90
N LYS A 139 18.09 -20.81 -18.97
CA LYS A 139 19.40 -21.47 -18.97
C LYS A 139 19.24 -22.93 -18.60
N LYS A 140 19.36 -23.81 -19.59
CA LYS A 140 19.47 -25.26 -19.38
C LYS A 140 20.82 -25.54 -18.70
N ILE A 141 20.79 -26.03 -17.47
CA ILE A 141 21.99 -26.46 -16.76
C ILE A 141 22.22 -27.93 -17.08
N GLU A 142 23.37 -28.25 -17.68
CA GLU A 142 23.79 -29.63 -17.89
C GLU A 142 24.46 -30.18 -16.62
N ILE A 143 24.12 -31.42 -16.28
CA ILE A 143 24.74 -32.18 -15.17
C ILE A 143 26.08 -32.71 -15.67
N LYS A 144 27.15 -32.52 -14.88
CA LYS A 144 28.47 -33.12 -15.11
C LYS A 144 28.58 -34.49 -14.46
#